data_AF-A0A944CXH3-F1
#
_entry.id   AF-A0A944CXH3-F1
#
_cell.length_a   1.000
_cell.length_b   1.000
_cell.length_c   1.000
_cell.angle_alpha   90.00
_cell.angle_beta   90.00
_cell.angle_gamma   90.00
#
_symmetry.space_group_name_H-M   'P 1'
#
loop_
_entity.id
_entity.type
_entity.pdbx_description
1 polymer ?
#
loop_
_entity_poly.entity_id
_entity_poly.type
_entity_poly.pdbx_seq_one_letter_code
_entity_poly.pdbx_strand_id
1 'polypeptide(L)'
;MLVPLTRQKFEQIIPLVASGPQYKYYWGKLSNFVQRILISVVTLAVLLLMQFLFRLEFGLIFFFGVFGAFFWLWYPVFQASIRNGKCRRYKYSGFFRGRVLDWWITDKLMGKQETVNGKGELVIIENREKRINLEIGDDTGFSVEFEAPLRNAHKVISRGQIAEMVVMSNSSDLSTIEEFSDIYIPSRDLWVSDYPYVRKDFFNEVSVRLRANQERKPRRRSPKT
;
A
#
# COMPACT_ATOMS: atom_id res chain seq x y z
N MET A 1 -7.29 -20.40 -4.16
CA MET A 1 -6.16 -21.28 -3.83
C MET A 1 -5.12 -20.48 -3.08
N LEU A 2 -4.72 -20.98 -1.92
CA LEU A 2 -3.73 -20.37 -1.07
C LEU A 2 -2.45 -21.21 -1.05
N VAL A 3 -1.30 -20.59 -1.33
CA VAL A 3 0.01 -21.24 -1.34
C VAL A 3 0.89 -20.58 -0.29
N PRO A 4 1.40 -21.30 0.73
CA PRO A 4 2.28 -20.69 1.73
C PRO A 4 3.57 -20.17 1.06
N LEU A 5 3.98 -18.96 1.42
CA LEU A 5 5.22 -18.34 0.97
C LEU A 5 6.28 -18.49 2.05
N THR A 6 7.50 -18.82 1.65
CA THR A 6 8.65 -18.82 2.57
C THR A 6 8.97 -17.39 3.01
N ARG A 7 9.50 -17.25 4.22
CA ARG A 7 9.84 -15.93 4.78
C ARG A 7 10.76 -15.13 3.86
N GLN A 8 11.75 -15.77 3.25
CA GLN A 8 12.68 -15.12 2.33
C GLN A 8 11.97 -14.57 1.08
N LYS A 9 11.00 -15.31 0.51
CA LYS A 9 10.23 -14.83 -0.65
C LYS A 9 9.32 -13.67 -0.29
N PHE A 10 8.68 -13.75 0.86
CA PHE A 10 7.86 -12.66 1.38
C PHE A 10 8.65 -11.36 1.55
N GLU A 11 9.86 -11.42 2.13
CA GLU A 11 10.70 -10.23 2.31
C GLU A 11 11.26 -9.65 1.01
N GLN A 12 11.31 -10.44 -0.06
CA GLN A 12 11.60 -9.95 -1.42
C GLN A 12 10.39 -9.26 -2.05
N ILE A 13 9.16 -9.66 -1.70
CA ILE A 13 7.94 -9.05 -2.22
C ILE A 13 7.63 -7.76 -1.45
N ILE A 14 7.73 -7.78 -0.12
CA ILE A 14 7.48 -6.62 0.75
C ILE A 14 8.82 -6.01 1.20
N PRO A 15 9.20 -4.85 0.64
CA PRO A 15 10.52 -4.29 0.89
C PRO A 15 10.65 -3.76 2.33
N LEU A 16 11.87 -3.80 2.90
CA LEU A 16 12.14 -3.23 4.23
C LEU A 16 12.02 -1.70 4.22
N VAL A 17 12.63 -1.11 3.19
CA VAL A 17 12.72 0.34 2.98
C VAL A 17 11.79 0.72 1.83
N ALA A 18 11.41 2.00 1.78
CA ALA A 18 10.57 2.55 0.71
C ALA A 18 11.04 2.13 -0.68
N SER A 19 10.14 1.53 -1.47
CA SER A 19 10.33 1.41 -2.91
C SER A 19 10.04 2.73 -3.61
N GLY A 20 10.48 2.90 -4.87
CA GLY A 20 10.19 4.09 -5.66
C GLY A 20 8.69 4.47 -5.69
N PRO A 21 7.76 3.52 -5.96
CA PRO A 21 6.32 3.78 -5.88
C PRO A 21 5.84 4.21 -4.48
N GLN A 22 6.39 3.62 -3.41
CA GLN A 22 6.03 3.97 -2.03
C GLN A 22 6.53 5.38 -1.66
N TYR A 23 7.73 5.73 -2.09
CA TYR A 23 8.26 7.07 -1.94
C TYR A 23 7.38 8.10 -2.65
N LYS A 24 7.01 7.83 -3.91
CA LYS A 24 6.10 8.69 -4.68
C LYS A 24 4.73 8.85 -4.01
N TYR A 25 4.19 7.76 -3.44
CA TYR A 25 2.93 7.81 -2.68
C TYR A 25 3.01 8.80 -1.51
N TYR A 26 4.06 8.70 -0.68
CA TYR A 26 4.24 9.61 0.45
C TYR A 26 4.71 11.00 0.05
N TRP A 27 5.33 11.19 -1.11
CA TRP A 27 5.63 12.53 -1.63
C TRP A 27 4.35 13.34 -1.82
N GLY A 28 3.31 12.70 -2.35
CA GLY A 28 1.95 13.25 -2.40
C GLY A 28 1.85 14.51 -3.26
N LYS A 29 1.02 15.47 -2.82
CA LYS A 29 0.77 16.75 -3.50
C LYS A 29 1.89 17.76 -3.21
N LEU A 30 2.08 18.74 -4.10
CA LEU A 30 3.04 19.84 -3.92
C LEU A 30 2.87 20.57 -2.57
N SER A 31 1.63 20.73 -2.10
CA SER A 31 1.36 21.33 -0.79
C SER A 31 2.05 20.56 0.36
N ASN A 32 2.01 19.22 0.34
CA ASN A 32 2.67 18.39 1.36
C ASN A 32 4.20 18.54 1.32
N PHE A 33 4.76 18.71 0.12
CA PHE A 33 6.18 18.96 -0.07
C PHE A 33 6.59 20.33 0.50
N VAL A 34 5.84 21.40 0.17
CA VAL A 34 6.08 22.74 0.70
C VAL A 34 5.95 22.76 2.22
N GLN A 35 4.94 22.08 2.78
CA GLN A 35 4.77 21.95 4.22
C GLN A 35 5.99 21.30 4.88
N ARG A 36 6.59 20.27 4.27
CA ARG A 36 7.79 19.62 4.80
C ARG A 36 9.03 20.51 4.71
N ILE A 37 9.17 21.29 3.64
CA ILE A 37 10.23 22.30 3.55
C ILE A 37 10.05 23.33 4.66
N LEU A 38 8.83 23.83 4.87
CA LEU A 38 8.53 24.79 5.93
C LEU A 38 8.88 24.22 7.31
N ILE A 39 8.50 22.97 7.59
CA ILE A 39 8.89 22.27 8.81
C ILE A 39 10.42 22.21 8.94
N SER A 40 11.13 21.88 7.85
CA SER A 40 12.60 21.81 7.85
C SER A 40 13.23 23.16 8.21
N VAL A 41 12.71 24.26 7.64
CA VAL A 41 13.16 25.63 7.93
C VAL A 41 12.85 26.02 9.37
N VAL A 42 11.64 25.74 9.86
CA VAL A 42 11.24 26.02 11.25
C VAL A 42 12.10 25.23 12.23
N THR A 43 12.39 23.96 11.96
CA THR A 43 13.30 23.15 12.79
C THR A 43 14.69 23.77 12.88
N LEU A 44 15.25 24.23 11.75
CA LEU A 44 16.55 24.93 11.76
C LEU A 44 16.50 26.23 12.57
N ALA A 45 15.45 27.04 12.40
CA ALA A 45 15.29 28.29 13.15
C ALA A 45 15.23 28.04 14.67
N VAL A 46 14.48 27.01 15.09
CA VAL A 46 14.39 26.61 16.51
C VAL A 46 15.73 26.13 17.04
N LEU A 47 16.46 25.30 16.28
CA LEU A 47 17.79 24.81 16.69
C LEU A 47 18.80 25.96 16.84
N LEU A 48 18.80 26.93 15.92
CA LEU A 48 19.65 28.11 16.01
C LEU A 48 19.26 29.00 17.21
N LEU A 49 17.97 29.15 17.49
CA LEU A 49 17.50 29.88 18.67
C LEU A 49 17.93 29.17 19.97
N MET A 50 17.82 27.84 20.03
CA MET A 50 18.32 27.05 21.17
C MET A 50 19.83 27.16 21.32
N GLN A 51 20.59 27.15 20.22
CA GLN A 51 22.03 27.41 20.24
C GLN A 51 22.34 28.77 20.88
N PHE A 52 21.64 29.82 20.46
CA PHE A 52 21.85 31.17 20.96
C PHE A 52 21.50 31.30 22.45
N LEU A 53 20.38 30.72 22.89
CA LEU A 53 19.89 30.85 24.26
C LEU A 53 20.65 29.98 25.27
N PHE A 54 20.98 28.74 24.91
CA PHE A 54 21.56 27.75 25.82
C PHE A 54 23.05 27.47 25.57
N ARG A 55 23.67 28.14 24.59
CA ARG A 55 25.08 27.94 24.20
C ARG A 55 25.45 26.47 23.98
N LEU A 56 24.55 25.73 23.33
CA LEU A 56 24.75 24.31 23.02
C LEU A 56 25.97 24.11 22.11
N GLU A 57 26.59 22.92 22.22
CA GLU A 57 27.73 22.55 21.40
C GLU A 57 27.37 22.52 19.91
N PHE A 58 28.22 23.13 19.08
CA PHE A 58 28.03 23.21 17.64
C PHE A 58 27.85 21.82 16.99
N GLY A 59 28.57 20.80 17.48
CA GLY A 59 28.46 19.43 16.94
C GLY A 59 27.05 18.85 17.06
N LEU A 60 26.38 19.05 18.20
CA LEU A 60 25.02 18.58 18.41
C LEU A 60 24.03 19.31 17.50
N ILE A 61 24.13 20.63 17.43
CA ILE A 61 23.26 21.46 16.57
C ILE A 61 23.46 21.12 15.11
N PHE A 62 24.70 20.90 14.68
CA PHE A 62 25.01 20.52 13.31
C PHE A 62 24.38 19.16 12.96
N PHE A 63 24.52 18.16 13.83
CA PHE A 63 23.94 16.84 13.63
C PHE A 63 22.40 16.91 13.52
N PHE A 64 21.72 17.48 14.52
CA PHE A 64 20.26 17.63 14.48
C PHE A 64 19.80 18.58 13.37
N GLY A 65 20.60 19.58 13.03
CA GLY A 65 20.35 20.53 11.96
C GLY A 65 20.35 19.86 10.59
N VAL A 66 21.31 18.98 10.31
CA VAL A 66 21.32 18.18 9.08
C VAL A 66 20.08 17.28 9.03
N PHE A 67 19.77 16.54 10.10
CA PHE A 67 18.57 15.70 10.14
C PHE A 67 17.27 16.50 9.96
N GLY A 68 17.17 17.68 10.57
CA GLY A 68 16.02 18.58 10.42
C GLY A 68 15.92 19.20 9.03
N ALA A 69 17.03 19.66 8.46
CA ALA A 69 17.10 20.27 7.13
C ALA A 69 16.67 19.29 6.03
N PHE A 70 17.02 18.01 6.17
CA PHE A 70 16.67 16.96 5.22
C PHE A 70 15.36 16.23 5.59
N PHE A 71 14.56 16.75 6.53
CA PHE A 71 13.28 16.15 6.92
C PHE A 71 12.37 15.86 5.74
N TRP A 72 12.29 16.80 4.79
CA TRP A 72 11.51 16.64 3.56
C TRP A 72 11.92 15.41 2.73
N LEU A 73 13.19 15.00 2.80
CA LEU A 73 13.76 13.89 2.04
C LEU A 73 13.56 12.54 2.73
N TRP A 74 13.89 12.44 4.03
CA TRP A 74 13.87 11.16 4.73
C TRP A 74 12.50 10.80 5.32
N TYR A 75 11.63 11.78 5.60
CA TYR A 75 10.31 11.53 6.18
C TYR A 75 9.44 10.57 5.34
N PRO A 76 9.35 10.70 4.00
CA PRO A 76 8.59 9.74 3.17
C PRO A 76 9.14 8.33 3.23
N VAL A 77 10.47 8.20 3.29
CA VAL A 77 11.15 6.90 3.43
C VAL A 77 10.79 6.27 4.77
N PHE A 78 10.82 7.06 5.85
CA PHE A 78 10.48 6.63 7.19
C PHE A 78 9.02 6.17 7.30
N GLN A 79 8.07 6.95 6.76
CA GLN A 79 6.64 6.60 6.75
C GLN A 79 6.38 5.29 5.99
N ALA A 80 6.97 5.12 4.82
CA ALA A 80 6.89 3.86 4.07
C ALA A 80 7.50 2.70 4.83
N SER A 81 8.64 2.92 5.50
CA SER A 81 9.32 1.87 6.28
C SER A 81 8.48 1.42 7.49
N ILE A 82 7.81 2.35 8.18
CA ILE A 82 6.85 2.00 9.25
C ILE A 82 5.70 1.16 8.68
N ARG A 83 5.11 1.58 7.56
CA ARG A 83 3.97 0.88 6.95
C ARG A 83 4.38 -0.53 6.47
N ASN A 84 5.55 -0.67 5.86
CA ASN A 84 6.10 -1.96 5.46
C ASN A 84 6.43 -2.84 6.68
N GLY A 85 6.95 -2.25 7.76
CA GLY A 85 7.19 -2.93 9.03
C GLY A 85 5.93 -3.55 9.64
N LYS A 86 4.78 -2.86 9.53
CA LYS A 86 3.49 -3.41 9.96
C LYS A 86 3.12 -4.69 9.21
N CYS A 87 3.35 -4.76 7.90
CA CYS A 87 3.14 -5.99 7.13
C CYS A 87 4.18 -7.07 7.48
N ARG A 88 5.43 -6.68 7.74
CA ARG A 88 6.52 -7.63 8.04
C ARG A 88 6.45 -8.25 9.43
N ARG A 89 5.65 -7.70 10.34
CA ARG A 89 5.48 -8.23 11.71
C ARG A 89 4.80 -9.60 11.73
N TYR A 90 4.00 -9.92 10.71
CA TYR A 90 3.29 -11.19 10.63
C TYR A 90 4.28 -12.33 10.37
N LYS A 91 4.07 -13.45 11.08
CA LYS A 91 4.99 -14.62 11.05
C LYS A 91 4.87 -15.41 9.77
N TYR A 92 3.66 -15.54 9.25
CA TYR A 92 3.34 -16.35 8.09
C TYR A 92 2.73 -15.51 6.97
N SER A 93 2.93 -15.97 5.75
CA SER A 93 2.44 -15.30 4.56
C SER A 93 2.07 -16.34 3.51
N GLY A 94 1.07 -16.03 2.68
CA GLY A 94 0.63 -16.87 1.58
C GLY A 94 0.46 -16.06 0.30
N PHE A 95 0.64 -16.73 -0.82
CA PHE A 95 0.20 -16.25 -2.12
C PHE A 95 -1.23 -16.73 -2.33
N PHE A 96 -2.17 -15.79 -2.34
CA PHE A 96 -3.57 -16.08 -2.59
C PHE A 96 -3.90 -15.82 -4.06
N ARG A 97 -4.57 -16.78 -4.68
CA ARG A 97 -5.13 -16.67 -6.02
C ARG A 97 -6.60 -17.04 -6.00
N GLY A 98 -7.45 -16.06 -6.26
CA GLY A 98 -8.89 -16.19 -6.31
C GLY A 98 -9.47 -15.65 -7.60
N ARG A 99 -10.79 -15.47 -7.60
CA ARG A 99 -11.55 -14.79 -8.65
C ARG A 99 -12.31 -13.62 -8.05
N VAL A 100 -12.45 -12.56 -8.84
CA VAL A 100 -13.36 -11.46 -8.51
C VAL A 100 -14.78 -12.03 -8.50
N LEU A 101 -15.38 -12.13 -7.32
CA LEU A 101 -16.76 -12.56 -7.12
C LEU A 101 -17.71 -11.41 -7.45
N ASP A 102 -17.44 -10.24 -6.87
CA ASP A 102 -18.19 -9.03 -7.12
C ASP A 102 -17.33 -7.77 -7.00
N TRP A 103 -17.84 -6.65 -7.53
CA TRP A 103 -17.27 -5.33 -7.34
C TRP A 103 -18.35 -4.25 -7.31
N TRP A 104 -18.15 -3.24 -6.48
CA TRP A 104 -19.07 -2.10 -6.36
C TRP A 104 -18.31 -0.81 -6.01
N ILE A 105 -18.97 0.33 -6.18
CA ILE A 105 -18.39 1.65 -5.90
C ILE A 105 -19.10 2.25 -4.69
N THR A 106 -18.32 2.77 -3.74
CA THR A 106 -18.81 3.51 -2.58
C THR A 106 -18.27 4.93 -2.59
N ASP A 107 -19.04 5.86 -2.03
CA ASP A 107 -18.59 7.22 -1.77
C ASP A 107 -18.13 7.30 -0.29
N LYS A 108 -16.85 7.58 -0.06
CA LYS A 108 -16.31 7.78 1.29
C LYS A 108 -16.19 9.27 1.58
N LEU A 109 -16.83 9.73 2.65
CA LEU A 109 -16.71 11.10 3.15
C LEU A 109 -15.30 11.27 3.74
N MET A 110 -14.42 11.98 3.03
CA MET A 110 -13.04 12.26 3.45
C MET A 110 -12.95 13.44 4.42
N GLY A 111 -14.00 14.25 4.52
CA GLY A 111 -14.10 15.38 5.45
C GLY A 111 -15.12 16.44 5.00
N LYS A 112 -15.51 17.30 5.93
CA LYS A 112 -16.32 18.49 5.66
C LYS A 112 -15.40 19.72 5.78
N GLN A 113 -15.34 20.56 4.75
CA GLN A 113 -14.67 21.85 4.84
C GLN A 113 -15.72 22.95 4.79
N GLU A 114 -15.79 23.75 5.85
CA GLU A 114 -16.56 24.99 5.85
C GLU A 114 -15.72 26.06 5.18
N THR A 115 -16.19 26.57 4.04
CA THR A 115 -15.55 27.66 3.29
C THR A 115 -16.59 28.74 3.03
N VAL A 116 -16.16 29.99 2.98
CA VAL A 116 -17.04 31.11 2.71
C VAL A 116 -17.04 31.38 1.21
N ASN A 117 -18.23 31.49 0.58
CA ASN A 117 -18.33 31.85 -0.84
C ASN A 117 -17.96 33.34 -1.06
N GLY A 118 -17.83 33.76 -2.32
CA GLY A 118 -17.52 35.17 -2.65
C GLY A 118 -18.56 36.21 -2.20
N LYS A 119 -19.69 35.77 -1.61
CA LYS A 119 -20.75 36.61 -1.04
C LYS A 119 -20.77 36.61 0.50
N GLY A 120 -19.82 35.95 1.15
CA GLY A 120 -19.75 35.91 2.62
C GLY A 120 -20.59 34.81 3.28
N GLU A 121 -21.19 33.91 2.52
CA GLU A 121 -22.01 32.82 3.08
C GLU A 121 -21.16 31.57 3.34
N LEU A 122 -21.37 30.94 4.50
CA LEU A 122 -20.75 29.66 4.85
C LEU A 122 -21.29 28.54 3.95
N VAL A 123 -20.40 27.88 3.22
CA VAL A 123 -20.67 26.74 2.36
C VAL A 123 -19.88 25.54 2.87
N ILE A 124 -20.59 24.46 3.22
CA ILE A 124 -19.97 23.18 3.58
C ILE A 124 -19.66 22.42 2.30
N ILE A 125 -18.38 22.32 1.94
CA ILE A 125 -17.90 21.48 0.86
C ILE A 125 -17.60 20.09 1.44
N GLU A 126 -18.43 19.11 1.09
CA GLU A 126 -18.17 17.70 1.43
C GLU A 126 -17.19 17.09 0.43
N ASN A 127 -15.98 16.78 0.88
CA ASN A 127 -15.00 16.11 0.04
C ASN A 127 -15.30 14.60 0.04
N ARG A 128 -15.94 14.12 -1.02
CA ARG A 128 -16.26 12.69 -1.22
C ARG A 128 -15.24 12.06 -2.17
N GLU A 129 -14.58 11.00 -1.74
CA GLU A 129 -13.72 10.18 -2.59
C GLU A 129 -14.47 8.92 -3.02
N LYS A 130 -14.57 8.70 -4.34
CA LYS A 130 -15.10 7.45 -4.88
C LYS A 130 -14.09 6.33 -4.65
N ARG A 131 -14.55 5.22 -4.08
CA ARG A 131 -13.75 4.03 -3.82
C ARG A 131 -14.36 2.82 -4.51
N ILE A 132 -13.50 1.93 -4.98
CA ILE A 132 -13.90 0.62 -5.51
C ILE A 132 -13.71 -0.41 -4.41
N ASN A 133 -14.70 -1.29 -4.28
CA ASN A 133 -14.67 -2.45 -3.39
C ASN A 133 -14.67 -3.69 -4.26
N LEU A 134 -13.82 -4.64 -3.93
CA LEU A 134 -13.66 -5.90 -4.64
C LEU A 134 -13.85 -7.03 -3.64
N GLU A 135 -14.73 -7.97 -3.97
CA GLU A 135 -14.81 -9.24 -3.28
C GLU A 135 -14.06 -10.28 -4.11
N ILE A 136 -13.03 -10.89 -3.52
CA ILE A 136 -12.23 -11.92 -4.17
C ILE A 136 -12.33 -13.19 -3.36
N GLY A 137 -12.78 -14.26 -4.00
CA GLY A 137 -12.90 -15.56 -3.35
C GLY A 137 -12.25 -16.67 -4.14
N ASP A 138 -12.10 -17.81 -3.49
CA ASP A 138 -11.67 -19.03 -4.15
C ASP A 138 -12.65 -20.19 -4.01
N ASP A 139 -12.32 -21.29 -4.68
CA ASP A 139 -13.17 -22.48 -4.72
C ASP A 139 -13.26 -23.21 -3.36
N THR A 140 -12.52 -22.77 -2.33
CA THR A 140 -12.57 -23.34 -0.97
C THR A 140 -13.56 -22.62 -0.06
N GLY A 141 -14.18 -21.53 -0.54
CA GLY A 141 -15.12 -20.70 0.22
C GLY A 141 -14.45 -19.57 1.00
N PHE A 142 -13.14 -19.39 0.87
CA PHE A 142 -12.44 -18.24 1.43
C PHE A 142 -12.67 -17.01 0.55
N SER A 143 -13.12 -15.89 1.14
CA SER A 143 -13.28 -14.60 0.45
C SER A 143 -12.64 -13.45 1.23
N VAL A 144 -12.21 -12.43 0.50
CA VAL A 144 -11.61 -11.20 1.01
C VAL A 144 -12.28 -10.02 0.35
N GLU A 145 -12.65 -9.03 1.17
CA GLU A 145 -13.13 -7.74 0.70
C GLU A 145 -11.98 -6.72 0.72
N PHE A 146 -11.85 -5.96 -0.37
CA PHE A 146 -10.76 -5.01 -0.55
C PHE A 146 -11.29 -3.66 -1.04
N GLU A 147 -10.96 -2.59 -0.31
CA GLU A 147 -11.30 -1.21 -0.66
C GLU A 147 -10.08 -0.44 -1.21
N ALA A 148 -10.24 0.27 -2.33
CA ALA A 148 -9.22 1.19 -2.84
C ALA A 148 -9.81 2.44 -3.53
N PRO A 149 -9.03 3.53 -3.66
CA PRO A 149 -9.44 4.70 -4.44
C PRO A 149 -9.80 4.32 -5.89
N LEU A 150 -10.94 4.80 -6.38
CA LEU A 150 -11.38 4.53 -7.75
C LEU A 150 -10.47 5.24 -8.75
N ARG A 151 -9.89 4.48 -9.69
CA ARG A 151 -9.06 5.00 -10.78
C ARG A 151 -9.66 4.62 -12.12
N ASN A 152 -9.39 5.40 -13.16
CA ASN A 152 -9.87 5.11 -14.53
C ASN A 152 -9.45 3.71 -15.01
N ALA A 153 -8.28 3.23 -14.60
CA ALA A 153 -7.79 1.90 -14.91
C ALA A 153 -8.68 0.76 -14.36
N HIS A 154 -9.50 1.01 -13.34
CA HIS A 154 -10.36 0.00 -12.71
C HIS A 154 -11.62 -0.32 -13.53
N LYS A 155 -11.93 0.45 -14.59
CA LYS A 155 -13.11 0.22 -15.45
C LYS A 155 -13.08 -1.13 -16.19
N VAL A 156 -11.91 -1.76 -16.30
CA VAL A 156 -11.74 -3.06 -16.98
C VAL A 156 -11.93 -4.26 -16.05
N ILE A 157 -12.22 -4.01 -14.77
CA ILE A 157 -12.48 -5.06 -13.77
C ILE A 157 -13.83 -5.70 -14.06
N SER A 158 -13.88 -7.03 -13.99
CA SER A 158 -15.09 -7.79 -14.23
C SER A 158 -15.10 -9.06 -13.40
N ARG A 159 -16.31 -9.54 -13.05
CA ARG A 159 -16.49 -10.80 -12.32
C ARG A 159 -15.83 -11.96 -13.06
N GLY A 160 -15.32 -12.93 -12.31
CA GLY A 160 -14.65 -14.12 -12.82
C GLY A 160 -13.18 -13.93 -13.21
N GLN A 161 -12.68 -12.70 -13.27
CA GLN A 161 -11.26 -12.43 -13.49
C GLN A 161 -10.42 -13.02 -12.36
N ILE A 162 -9.27 -13.58 -12.72
CA ILE A 162 -8.28 -14.06 -11.73
C ILE A 162 -7.67 -12.85 -11.04
N ALA A 163 -7.62 -12.91 -9.71
CA ALA A 163 -6.97 -11.93 -8.86
C ALA A 163 -5.94 -12.63 -7.96
N GLU A 164 -4.77 -12.02 -7.82
CA GLU A 164 -3.63 -12.54 -7.07
C GLU A 164 -3.19 -11.50 -6.04
N MET A 165 -2.85 -11.93 -4.83
CA MET A 165 -2.35 -11.06 -3.77
C MET A 165 -1.47 -11.83 -2.78
N VAL A 166 -0.71 -11.12 -1.96
CA VAL A 166 -0.05 -11.70 -0.78
C VAL A 166 -0.94 -11.47 0.43
N VAL A 167 -1.23 -12.56 1.15
CA VAL A 167 -1.93 -12.52 2.44
C VAL A 167 -0.95 -12.79 3.57
N MET A 168 -1.24 -12.24 4.74
CA MET A 168 -0.38 -12.26 5.91
C MET A 168 -1.17 -12.75 7.12
N SER A 169 -0.53 -13.57 7.95
CA SER A 169 -1.17 -14.22 9.09
C SER A 169 -0.19 -14.47 10.23
N ASN A 170 -0.72 -14.57 11.44
CA ASN A 170 0.01 -15.11 12.60
C ASN A 170 -0.19 -16.62 12.79
N SER A 171 -1.12 -17.23 12.05
CA SER A 171 -1.40 -18.67 12.05
C SER A 171 -0.59 -19.39 10.97
N SER A 172 0.04 -20.51 11.32
CA SER A 172 0.92 -21.28 10.41
C SER A 172 0.18 -21.94 9.25
N ASP A 173 -1.09 -22.26 9.46
CA ASP A 173 -1.99 -22.85 8.47
C ASP A 173 -2.70 -21.79 7.59
N LEU A 174 -2.48 -20.50 7.87
CA LEU A 174 -3.15 -19.37 7.22
C LEU A 174 -4.68 -19.44 7.32
N SER A 175 -5.22 -20.09 8.35
CA SER A 175 -6.67 -20.19 8.61
C SER A 175 -7.31 -18.82 8.87
N THR A 176 -6.57 -17.91 9.49
CA THR A 176 -6.99 -16.53 9.75
C THR A 176 -6.08 -15.57 9.01
N ILE A 177 -6.62 -14.83 8.05
CA ILE A 177 -5.87 -13.78 7.35
C ILE A 177 -6.06 -12.44 8.07
N GLU A 178 -4.95 -11.84 8.48
CA GLU A 178 -4.92 -10.61 9.26
C GLU A 178 -4.75 -9.36 8.39
N GLU A 179 -4.00 -9.50 7.29
CA GLU A 179 -3.67 -8.40 6.40
C GLU A 179 -3.43 -8.93 4.99
N PHE A 180 -3.66 -8.09 3.98
CA PHE A 180 -3.44 -8.43 2.58
C PHE A 180 -2.76 -7.27 1.85
N SER A 181 -2.02 -7.62 0.80
CA SER A 181 -1.28 -6.66 -0.02
C SER A 181 -2.15 -6.08 -1.15
N ASP A 182 -1.50 -5.47 -2.13
CA ASP A 182 -2.09 -5.12 -3.42
C ASP A 182 -2.74 -6.33 -4.12
N ILE A 183 -3.83 -6.06 -4.84
CA ILE A 183 -4.44 -7.01 -5.76
C ILE A 183 -3.85 -6.82 -7.15
N TYR A 184 -3.38 -7.91 -7.74
CA TYR A 184 -2.96 -7.99 -9.12
C TYR A 184 -3.99 -8.77 -9.95
N ILE A 185 -4.50 -8.16 -11.02
CA ILE A 185 -5.37 -8.79 -12.02
C ILE A 185 -4.54 -9.02 -13.30
N PRO A 186 -4.04 -10.24 -13.52
CA PRO A 186 -3.03 -10.50 -14.53
C PRO A 186 -3.54 -10.36 -15.96
N SER A 187 -4.82 -10.69 -16.18
CA SER A 187 -5.44 -10.62 -17.50
C SER A 187 -5.47 -9.22 -18.11
N ARG A 188 -5.29 -8.19 -17.27
CA ARG A 188 -5.33 -6.77 -17.64
C ARG A 188 -4.07 -6.01 -17.22
N ASP A 189 -3.07 -6.70 -16.69
CA ASP A 189 -1.89 -6.13 -16.02
C ASP A 189 -2.26 -5.00 -15.03
N LEU A 190 -3.33 -5.22 -14.25
CA LEU A 190 -3.92 -4.18 -13.41
C LEU A 190 -3.57 -4.41 -11.94
N TRP A 191 -3.13 -3.34 -11.28
CA TRP A 191 -2.89 -3.30 -9.85
C TRP A 191 -3.94 -2.45 -9.15
N VAL A 192 -4.63 -3.03 -8.17
CA VAL A 192 -5.62 -2.34 -7.34
C VAL A 192 -5.07 -2.28 -5.92
N SER A 193 -4.84 -1.06 -5.44
CA SER A 193 -4.16 -0.83 -4.17
C SER A 193 -4.51 0.55 -3.58
N ASP A 194 -4.79 0.64 -2.29
CA ASP A 194 -4.73 1.91 -1.56
C ASP A 194 -3.28 2.41 -1.42
N TYR A 195 -2.33 1.49 -1.21
CA TYR A 195 -0.91 1.76 -1.06
C TYR A 195 -0.08 0.67 -1.74
N PRO A 196 1.03 1.01 -2.45
CA PRO A 196 1.84 0.04 -3.16
C PRO A 196 2.75 -0.76 -2.21
N TYR A 197 2.22 -1.78 -1.55
CA TYR A 197 3.01 -2.63 -0.62
C TYR A 197 4.04 -3.47 -1.36
N VAL A 198 3.67 -3.95 -2.55
CA VAL A 198 4.40 -4.98 -3.27
C VAL A 198 5.44 -4.41 -4.23
N ARG A 199 6.64 -5.00 -4.24
CA ARG A 199 7.57 -4.89 -5.38
C ARG A 199 7.06 -5.74 -6.54
N LYS A 200 6.46 -5.07 -7.51
CA LYS A 200 5.78 -5.68 -8.66
C LYS A 200 6.67 -6.65 -9.45
N ASP A 201 7.95 -6.33 -9.63
CA ASP A 201 8.90 -7.16 -10.39
C ASP A 201 9.03 -8.56 -9.78
N PHE A 202 9.23 -8.63 -8.46
CA PHE A 202 9.38 -9.89 -7.73
C PHE A 202 8.06 -10.65 -7.59
N PHE A 203 6.95 -9.92 -7.40
CA PHE A 203 5.64 -10.54 -7.35
C PHE A 203 5.27 -11.21 -8.67
N ASN A 204 5.51 -10.53 -9.80
CA ASN A 204 5.24 -11.07 -11.12
C ASN A 204 6.08 -12.32 -11.40
N GLU A 205 7.35 -12.35 -10.98
CA GLU A 205 8.19 -13.54 -11.08
C GLU A 205 7.62 -14.73 -10.29
N VAL A 206 7.14 -14.50 -9.07
CA VAL A 206 6.50 -15.54 -8.24
C VAL A 206 5.18 -16.00 -8.87
N SER A 207 4.36 -15.08 -9.35
CA SER A 207 3.11 -15.35 -10.03
C SER A 207 3.30 -16.26 -11.26
N VAL A 208 4.23 -15.92 -12.14
CA VAL A 208 4.55 -16.70 -13.35
C VAL A 208 5.03 -18.11 -12.98
N ARG A 209 5.92 -18.24 -12.00
CA ARG A 209 6.41 -19.55 -11.54
C ARG A 209 5.30 -20.43 -10.97
N LEU A 210 4.41 -19.85 -10.16
CA LEU A 210 3.29 -20.59 -9.59
C LEU A 210 2.30 -21.05 -10.68
N ARG A 211 2.06 -20.24 -11.72
CA ARG A 211 1.24 -20.65 -12.87
C ARG A 211 1.87 -21.79 -13.67
N ALA A 212 3.15 -21.66 -14.02
CA ALA A 212 3.87 -22.69 -14.78
C ALA A 212 3.89 -24.05 -14.06
N ASN A 213 4.05 -24.04 -12.72
CA ASN A 213 4.00 -25.27 -11.92
C ASN A 213 2.60 -25.90 -11.88
N GLN A 214 1.54 -25.12 -12.00
CA GLN A 214 0.16 -25.63 -12.06
C GLN A 214 -0.14 -26.24 -13.43
N GLU A 215 0.29 -25.61 -14.53
CA GLU A 215 0.08 -26.13 -15.88
C GLU A 215 0.83 -27.44 -16.14
N ARG A 216 1.97 -27.66 -15.45
CA ARG A 216 2.74 -28.90 -15.50
C ARG A 216 2.13 -30.07 -14.73
N LYS A 217 1.17 -29.85 -13.82
CA LYS A 217 0.44 -30.96 -13.20
C LYS A 217 -0.45 -31.60 -14.26
N PRO A 218 -0.26 -32.88 -14.63
CA PRO A 218 -1.10 -33.51 -15.64
C PRO A 218 -2.55 -33.43 -15.16
N ARG A 219 -3.41 -32.75 -15.95
CA ARG A 219 -4.87 -32.89 -15.82
C ARG A 219 -5.13 -34.40 -15.84
N ARG A 220 -5.51 -34.97 -14.68
CA ARG A 220 -6.00 -36.35 -14.61
C ARG A 220 -7.09 -36.45 -15.67
N ARG A 221 -6.79 -37.14 -16.77
CA ARG A 221 -7.77 -37.45 -17.81
C ARG A 221 -8.88 -38.20 -17.11
N SER A 222 -10.07 -37.60 -17.04
CA SER A 222 -11.26 -38.31 -16.61
C SER A 222 -11.39 -39.55 -17.49
N PRO A 223 -11.57 -40.76 -16.93
CA PRO A 223 -11.91 -41.92 -17.74
C PRO A 223 -13.21 -41.56 -18.47
N LYS A 224 -13.20 -41.63 -19.80
CA LYS A 224 -14.44 -41.62 -20.56
C LYS A 224 -15.11 -42.96 -20.28
N THR A 225 -16.28 -42.92 -19.64
CA THR A 225 -17.25 -44.00 -19.65
C THR A 225 -18.18 -43.81 -20.84
#